data_AF-A0A419E0Q3-F1
#
_entry.id   AF-A0A419E0Q3-F1
#
_cell.length_a   1.000
_cell.length_b   1.000
_cell.length_c   1.000
_cell.angle_alpha   90.00
_cell.angle_beta   90.00
_cell.angle_gamma   90.00
#
_symmetry.space_group_name_H-M   'P 1'
#
loop_
_entity.id
_entity.type
_entity.pdbx_description
1 polymer ?
#
loop_
_entity_poly.entity_id
_entity_poly.type
_entity_poly.pdbx_seq_one_letter_code
_entity_poly.pdbx_strand_id
1 'polypeptide(L)'
;MKAGRVLVALMFLVGGVGSLITSSDVFPRLLYLSLLIVLVALLWTRLSVVGLRIQRHARLQKAGAGDVFEEHFEVRNTSPFLVPDVEVANESKLPGAAGSRLLTRIGGRRTVTYLSRTYLTHRGRFALGPTVVRSGDPFGLFHASRR
;
A
#
# COMPACT_ATOMS: atom_id res chain seq x y z
N MET A 1 0.79 -8.54 -14.36
CA MET A 1 -0.34 -7.59 -14.50
C MET A 1 -1.45 -8.05 -13.57
N LYS A 2 -1.91 -7.22 -12.62
CA LYS A 2 -2.93 -7.65 -11.65
C LYS A 2 -4.28 -7.84 -12.37
N ALA A 3 -4.92 -9.00 -12.20
CA ALA A 3 -6.11 -9.44 -12.92
C ALA A 3 -7.25 -8.40 -12.95
N GLY A 4 -7.40 -7.59 -11.90
CA GLY A 4 -8.42 -6.54 -11.82
C GLY A 4 -8.32 -5.48 -12.92
N ARG A 5 -7.10 -5.06 -13.30
CA ARG A 5 -6.91 -4.07 -14.39
C ARG A 5 -7.32 -4.63 -15.74
N VAL A 6 -7.04 -5.91 -15.98
CA VAL A 6 -7.42 -6.61 -17.22
C VAL A 6 -8.94 -6.74 -17.28
N LEU A 7 -9.57 -7.15 -16.17
CA LEU A 7 -11.02 -7.29 -16.11
C LEU A 7 -11.74 -5.97 -16.39
N VAL A 8 -11.34 -4.87 -15.73
CA VAL A 8 -11.96 -3.55 -15.96
C VAL A 8 -11.73 -3.06 -17.40
N ALA A 9 -10.53 -3.26 -17.95
CA ALA A 9 -10.26 -2.91 -19.34
C ALA A 9 -11.12 -3.71 -20.32
N LEU A 10 -11.31 -5.01 -20.06
CA LEU A 10 -12.13 -5.90 -20.88
C LEU A 10 -13.61 -5.52 -20.77
N MET A 11 -14.11 -5.18 -19.58
CA MET A 11 -15.47 -4.65 -19.40
C MET A 11 -15.69 -3.33 -20.13
N PHE A 12 -14.72 -2.41 -20.09
CA PHE A 12 -14.79 -1.14 -20.80
C PHE A 12 -14.80 -1.34 -22.33
N LEU A 13 -13.94 -2.23 -22.85
CA LEU A 13 -13.88 -2.57 -24.28
C LEU A 13 -15.17 -3.24 -24.77
N VAL A 14 -15.66 -4.25 -24.04
CA VAL A 14 -16.90 -4.96 -24.40
C VAL A 14 -18.11 -4.03 -24.30
N GLY A 15 -18.18 -3.19 -23.26
CA GLY A 15 -19.22 -2.18 -23.12
C GLY A 15 -19.20 -1.14 -24.24
N GLY A 16 -18.01 -0.64 -24.61
CA GLY A 16 -17.85 0.35 -25.67
C GLY A 16 -18.17 -0.18 -27.06
N VAL A 17 -17.57 -1.32 -27.42
CA VAL A 17 -17.81 -1.96 -28.72
C VAL A 17 -19.26 -2.43 -28.83
N GLY A 18 -19.80 -3.04 -27.77
CA GLY A 18 -21.19 -3.49 -27.74
C GLY A 18 -22.20 -2.35 -27.85
N SER A 19 -21.92 -1.19 -27.25
CA SER A 19 -22.80 -0.01 -27.34
C SER A 19 -22.79 0.66 -28.72
N LEU A 20 -21.72 0.48 -29.50
CA LEU A 20 -21.60 1.03 -30.85
C LEU A 20 -22.26 0.12 -31.90
N ILE A 21 -22.26 -1.19 -31.67
CA ILE A 21 -22.78 -2.18 -32.61
C ILE A 21 -24.24 -2.56 -32.30
N THR A 22 -24.63 -2.53 -31.02
CA THR A 22 -25.93 -3.04 -30.56
C THR A 22 -26.72 -1.96 -29.81
N SER A 23 -27.98 -1.75 -30.20
CA SER A 23 -28.93 -0.84 -29.54
C SER A 23 -29.52 -1.39 -28.23
N SER A 24 -28.78 -2.22 -27.51
CA SER A 24 -29.22 -2.82 -26.24
C SER A 24 -28.76 -1.97 -25.08
N ASP A 25 -29.66 -1.73 -24.11
CA ASP A 25 -29.38 -0.95 -22.90
C ASP A 25 -28.32 -1.56 -21.97
N VAL A 26 -27.92 -2.82 -22.18
CA VAL A 26 -26.99 -3.53 -21.30
C VAL A 26 -25.55 -3.01 -21.47
N PHE A 27 -25.12 -2.75 -22.70
CA PHE A 27 -23.76 -2.30 -23.00
C PHE A 27 -23.41 -0.91 -22.47
N PRO A 28 -24.25 0.14 -22.61
CA PRO A 28 -23.96 1.44 -22.01
C PRO A 28 -23.91 1.37 -20.48
N ARG A 29 -24.74 0.52 -19.84
CA ARG A 29 -24.69 0.30 -18.38
C ARG A 29 -23.36 -0.32 -17.93
N LEU A 30 -22.85 -1.31 -18.67
CA LEU A 30 -21.53 -1.90 -18.44
C LEU A 30 -20.40 -0.86 -18.55
N LEU A 31 -20.50 0.01 -19.57
CA LEU A 31 -19.59 1.13 -19.77
C LEU A 31 -19.59 2.08 -18.56
N TYR A 32 -20.76 2.54 -18.14
CA TYR A 32 -20.89 3.42 -16.97
C TYR A 32 -20.42 2.75 -15.69
N LEU A 33 -20.70 1.45 -15.49
CA LEU A 33 -20.22 0.69 -14.34
C LEU A 33 -18.69 0.62 -14.31
N SER A 34 -18.06 0.30 -15.45
CA SER A 34 -16.60 0.24 -15.54
C SER A 34 -15.94 1.59 -15.26
N LEU A 35 -16.52 2.68 -15.78
CA LEU A 35 -16.07 4.04 -15.50
C LEU A 35 -16.22 4.39 -14.02
N LEU A 36 -17.37 4.05 -13.42
CA LEU A 36 -17.63 4.27 -12.00
C LEU A 36 -16.62 3.54 -11.12
N ILE A 37 -16.29 2.28 -11.43
CA ILE A 37 -15.29 1.50 -10.69
C ILE A 37 -13.92 2.19 -10.74
N VAL A 38 -13.50 2.67 -11.91
CA VAL A 38 -12.22 3.39 -12.07
C VAL A 38 -12.20 4.67 -11.24
N LEU A 39 -13.28 5.46 -11.28
CA LEU A 39 -13.39 6.71 -10.51
C LEU A 39 -13.37 6.45 -9.01
N VAL A 40 -14.13 5.46 -8.54
CA VAL A 40 -14.18 5.07 -7.12
C VAL A 40 -12.82 4.56 -6.66
N ALA A 41 -12.15 3.71 -7.44
CA ALA A 41 -10.83 3.19 -7.10
C ALA A 41 -9.79 4.32 -7.01
N LEU A 42 -9.79 5.24 -7.98
CA LEU A 42 -8.87 6.39 -7.98
C LEU A 42 -9.10 7.30 -6.77
N LEU A 43 -10.36 7.59 -6.45
CA LEU A 43 -10.72 8.37 -5.27
C LEU A 43 -10.28 7.65 -3.98
N TRP A 44 -10.51 6.34 -3.90
CA TRP A 44 -10.12 5.52 -2.75
C TRP A 44 -8.61 5.50 -2.52
N THR A 45 -7.81 5.30 -3.57
CA THR A 45 -6.35 5.31 -3.48
C THR A 45 -5.84 6.67 -3.02
N ARG A 46 -6.40 7.77 -3.53
CA ARG A 46 -6.03 9.13 -3.10
C ARG A 46 -6.35 9.37 -1.63
N LEU A 47 -7.56 9.03 -1.19
CA LEU A 47 -7.98 9.18 0.21
C LEU A 47 -7.14 8.31 1.16
N SER A 48 -6.77 7.11 0.73
CA SER A 48 -5.98 6.17 1.53
C SER A 48 -4.57 6.70 1.82
N VAL A 49 -3.94 7.44 0.90
CA VAL A 49 -2.55 7.92 1.08
C VAL A 49 -2.44 9.27 1.78
N VAL A 50 -3.45 10.14 1.66
CA VAL A 50 -3.42 11.49 2.27
C VAL A 50 -3.29 11.43 3.79
N GLY A 51 -3.89 10.43 4.43
CA GLY A 51 -3.89 10.28 5.89
C GLY A 51 -2.78 9.44 6.49
N LEU A 52 -1.93 8.78 5.69
CA LEU A 52 -0.93 7.86 6.22
C LEU A 52 0.31 8.63 6.69
N ARG A 53 0.59 8.54 7.99
CA ARG A 53 1.82 9.02 8.61
C ARG A 53 2.59 7.83 9.17
N ILE A 54 3.89 7.81 8.96
CA ILE A 54 4.79 6.78 9.51
C ILE A 54 5.76 7.45 10.45
N GLN A 55 5.94 6.86 11.62
CA GLN A 55 7.00 7.20 12.55
C GLN A 55 7.82 5.94 12.81
N ARG A 56 9.14 6.09 12.79
CA ARG A 56 10.09 5.01 13.08
C ARG A 56 10.91 5.40 14.29
N HIS A 57 10.92 4.54 15.29
CA HIS A 57 11.68 4.71 16.51
C HIS A 57 12.64 3.53 16.67
N ALA A 58 13.95 3.81 16.59
CA ALA A 58 14.97 2.83 16.94
C ALA A 58 15.24 2.92 18.45
N ARG A 59 15.14 1.80 19.16
CA ARG A 59 15.32 1.78 20.62
C ARG A 59 16.78 2.06 21.02
N LEU A 60 17.72 1.58 20.21
CA LEU A 60 19.15 1.83 20.39
C LEU A 60 19.71 2.44 19.11
N GLN A 61 20.51 3.50 19.22
CA GLN A 61 21.25 4.06 18.08
C GLN A 61 22.61 3.39 17.86
N LYS A 62 23.08 2.60 18.84
CA LYS A 62 24.34 1.86 18.80
C LYS A 62 24.07 0.45 19.33
N ALA A 63 24.44 -0.56 18.56
CA ALA A 63 24.35 -1.97 18.92
C ALA A 63 25.58 -2.71 18.36
N GLY A 64 26.04 -3.73 19.06
CA GLY A 64 27.20 -4.53 18.67
C GLY A 64 26.82 -5.61 17.65
N ALA A 65 27.81 -6.09 16.88
CA ALA A 65 27.61 -7.32 16.13
C ALA A 65 27.43 -8.50 17.11
N GLY A 66 26.38 -9.29 16.90
CA GLY A 66 25.89 -10.30 17.83
C GLY A 66 24.63 -9.87 18.59
N ASP A 67 24.31 -8.57 18.65
CA ASP A 67 23.10 -8.07 19.30
C ASP A 67 21.88 -8.13 18.38
N VAL A 68 20.70 -8.12 18.99
CA VAL A 68 19.41 -7.99 18.29
C VAL A 68 19.03 -6.51 18.24
N PHE A 69 18.94 -5.97 17.03
CA PHE A 69 18.49 -4.62 16.79
C PHE A 69 16.95 -4.56 16.75
N GLU A 70 16.36 -3.81 17.68
CA GLU A 70 14.90 -3.63 17.78
C GLU A 70 14.46 -2.28 17.19
N GLU A 71 13.55 -2.35 16.21
CA GLU A 71 12.95 -1.20 15.55
C GLU A 71 11.44 -1.18 15.77
N HIS A 72 10.93 -0.04 16.20
CA HIS A 72 9.50 0.19 16.36
C HIS A 72 8.99 0.99 15.17
N PHE A 73 8.05 0.40 14.44
CA PHE A 73 7.35 1.04 13.34
C PHE A 73 5.95 1.41 13.82
N GLU A 74 5.62 2.70 13.75
CA GLU A 74 4.30 3.24 14.03
C GLU A 74 3.68 3.75 12.73
N VAL A 75 2.60 3.09 12.32
CA VAL A 75 1.79 3.50 11.16
C VAL A 75 0.50 4.11 11.68
N ARG A 76 0.37 5.41 11.51
CA ARG A 76 -0.81 6.17 11.93
C ARG A 76 -1.63 6.57 10.72
N ASN A 77 -2.86 6.06 10.65
CA ASN A 77 -3.85 6.57 9.74
C ASN A 77 -4.57 7.75 10.40
N THR A 78 -4.35 8.98 9.94
CA THR A 78 -5.07 10.17 10.43
C THR A 78 -6.39 10.41 9.69
N SER A 79 -6.63 9.71 8.57
CA SER A 79 -7.89 9.82 7.84
C SER A 79 -8.99 9.01 8.52
N PRO A 80 -10.28 9.39 8.38
CA PRO A 80 -11.40 8.58 8.85
C PRO A 80 -11.67 7.35 7.96
N PHE A 81 -10.98 7.22 6.83
CA PHE A 81 -11.22 6.15 5.87
C PHE A 81 -10.45 4.88 6.23
N LEU A 82 -11.04 3.74 5.90
CA LEU A 82 -10.41 2.43 6.00
C LEU A 82 -9.34 2.31 4.91
N VAL A 83 -8.12 1.98 5.31
CA VAL A 83 -7.06 1.63 4.36
C VAL A 83 -7.01 0.10 4.24
N PRO A 84 -7.30 -0.46 3.05
CA PRO A 84 -7.45 -1.91 2.87
C PRO A 84 -6.13 -2.65 3.05
N ASP A 85 -5.05 -2.11 2.48
CA ASP A 85 -3.73 -2.70 2.50
C ASP A 85 -2.67 -1.59 2.55
N VAL A 86 -1.72 -1.77 3.46
CA VAL A 86 -0.58 -0.90 3.68
C VAL A 86 0.65 -1.78 3.79
N GLU A 87 1.44 -1.79 2.73
CA GLU A 87 2.74 -2.42 2.71
C GLU A 87 3.78 -1.41 3.20
N VAL A 88 4.41 -1.70 4.33
CA VAL A 88 5.58 -0.98 4.82
C VAL A 88 6.80 -1.70 4.28
N ALA A 89 7.64 -1.01 3.51
CA ALA A 89 8.89 -1.51 2.97
C ALA A 89 10.07 -0.80 3.64
N ASN A 90 10.89 -1.57 4.36
CA ASN A 90 12.12 -1.07 4.98
C ASN A 90 13.26 -1.17 3.95
N GLU A 91 13.70 -0.04 3.38
CA GLU A 91 14.83 0.01 2.44
C GLU A 91 16.19 0.21 3.17
N SER A 92 16.31 -0.32 4.39
CA SER A 92 17.54 -0.28 5.16
C SER A 92 18.66 -1.08 4.48
N LYS A 93 19.89 -0.55 4.51
CA LYS A 93 21.08 -1.26 4.02
C LYS A 93 21.64 -2.28 5.02
N LEU A 94 20.94 -2.51 6.14
CA LEU A 94 21.35 -3.54 7.10
C LEU A 94 21.27 -4.93 6.45
N PRO A 95 22.32 -5.76 6.58
CA PRO A 95 22.25 -7.16 6.18
C PRO A 95 21.20 -7.87 7.05
N GLY A 96 20.22 -8.50 6.40
CA GLY A 96 19.09 -9.13 7.10
C GLY A 96 18.06 -8.17 7.67
N ALA A 97 18.00 -6.91 7.19
CA ALA A 97 17.03 -5.91 7.64
C ALA A 97 15.60 -6.47 7.62
N ALA A 98 15.07 -6.73 8.82
CA ALA A 98 13.68 -7.03 9.02
C ALA A 98 12.87 -5.73 9.12
N GLY A 99 11.55 -5.82 8.92
CA GLY A 99 10.64 -4.71 9.18
C GLY A 99 9.75 -4.35 8.00
N SER A 100 10.00 -4.92 6.82
CA SER A 100 9.00 -4.92 5.75
C SER A 100 7.81 -5.76 6.17
N ARG A 101 6.61 -5.17 6.23
CA ARG A 101 5.40 -5.86 6.67
C ARG A 101 4.17 -5.35 5.93
N LEU A 102 3.33 -6.30 5.50
CA LEU A 102 2.00 -6.00 4.98
C LEU A 102 1.02 -5.90 6.16
N LEU A 103 0.43 -4.73 6.32
CA LEU A 103 -0.66 -4.48 7.26
C LEU A 103 -1.96 -4.43 6.47
N THR A 104 -2.93 -5.26 6.84
CA THR A 104 -4.25 -5.29 6.22
C THR A 104 -5.28 -4.63 7.13
N ARG A 105 -6.28 -3.98 6.52
CA ARG A 105 -7.49 -3.48 7.17
C ARG A 105 -7.19 -2.50 8.33
N ILE A 106 -6.46 -1.43 8.03
CA ILE A 106 -6.22 -0.35 9.01
C ILE A 106 -7.45 0.56 9.04
N GLY A 107 -8.20 0.51 10.14
CA GLY A 107 -9.35 1.39 10.39
C GLY A 107 -9.02 2.88 10.30
N GLY A 108 -10.05 3.69 10.08
CA GLY A 108 -9.92 5.14 10.15
C GLY A 108 -9.44 5.60 11.53
N ARG A 109 -8.56 6.60 11.58
CA ARG A 109 -8.00 7.18 12.80
C ARG A 109 -7.28 6.17 13.71
N ARG A 110 -6.81 5.06 13.15
CA ARG A 110 -6.16 3.99 13.89
C ARG A 110 -4.64 4.08 13.76
N THR A 111 -3.97 3.83 14.87
CA THR A 111 -2.53 3.63 14.92
C THR A 111 -2.25 2.14 15.06
N VAL A 112 -1.36 1.62 14.23
CA VAL A 112 -0.85 0.25 14.30
C VAL A 112 0.65 0.34 14.53
N THR A 113 1.12 -0.27 15.61
CA THR A 113 2.53 -0.39 15.93
C THR A 113 2.98 -1.83 15.77
N TYR A 114 4.17 -2.04 15.24
CA TYR A 114 4.81 -3.35 15.25
C TYR A 114 6.32 -3.22 15.46
N LEU A 115 6.87 -4.26 16.07
CA LEU A 115 8.29 -4.36 16.37
C LEU A 115 8.95 -5.26 15.31
N SER A 116 10.09 -4.81 14.81
CA SER A 116 10.97 -5.56 13.92
C SER A 116 12.27 -5.87 14.66
N ARG A 117 12.74 -7.11 14.54
CA ARG A 117 14.00 -7.56 15.14
C ARG A 117 14.94 -8.00 14.04
N THR A 118 16.12 -7.38 13.99
CA THR A 118 17.16 -7.73 13.02
C THR A 118 18.39 -8.21 13.78
N TYR A 119 18.92 -9.39 13.42
CA TYR A 119 20.17 -9.89 13.98
C TYR A 119 21.36 -9.21 13.32
N LEU A 120 22.26 -8.62 14.12
CA LEU A 120 23.42 -7.90 13.61
C LEU A 120 24.59 -8.86 13.37
N THR A 121 24.86 -9.16 12.10
CA THR A 121 25.94 -10.09 11.70
C THR A 121 27.28 -9.40 11.44
N HIS A 122 27.27 -8.14 10.99
CA HIS A 122 28.48 -7.41 10.62
C HIS A 122 28.60 -6.10 11.38
N ARG A 123 29.83 -5.73 11.76
CA ARG A 123 30.14 -4.40 12.29
C ARG A 123 30.30 -3.41 11.14
N GLY A 124 29.77 -2.21 11.30
CA GLY A 124 29.88 -1.15 10.30
C GLY A 124 28.90 -0.01 10.54
N ARG A 125 28.94 1.00 9.67
CA ARG A 125 27.94 2.08 9.63
C ARG A 125 26.94 1.75 8.53
N PHE A 126 25.73 1.35 8.91
CA PHE A 126 24.65 1.10 7.98
C PHE A 126 23.64 2.24 8.04
N ALA A 127 23.20 2.72 6.88
CA ALA A 127 22.09 3.65 6.81
C ALA A 127 20.79 2.88 7.01
N LEU A 128 19.99 3.32 7.98
CA LEU A 128 18.68 2.72 8.28
C LEU A 128 17.67 2.88 7.13
N GLY A 129 17.96 3.73 6.14
CA GLY A 129 17.16 3.89 4.92
C GLY A 129 15.79 4.56 5.17
N PRO A 130 15.13 5.05 4.10
CA PRO A 130 13.77 5.53 4.18
C PRO A 130 12.78 4.36 4.38
N THR A 131 11.69 4.61 5.08
CA THR A 131 10.58 3.66 5.18
C THR A 131 9.56 4.03 4.11
N VAL A 132 9.42 3.20 3.08
CA VAL A 132 8.44 3.45 2.01
C VAL A 132 7.14 2.76 2.39
N VAL A 133 6.03 3.47 2.28
CA VAL A 133 4.71 2.87 2.41
C VAL A 133 4.01 2.84 1.08
N ARG A 134 3.43 1.68 0.76
CA ARG A 134 2.64 1.45 -0.43
C ARG A 134 1.24 1.06 0.00
N SER A 135 0.23 1.65 -0.62
CA SER A 135 -1.16 1.30 -0.39
C SER A 135 -1.88 1.14 -1.73
N GLY A 136 -2.70 0.10 -1.83
CA GLY A 136 -3.55 -0.17 -2.99
C GLY A 136 -5.00 0.23 -2.76
N ASP A 137 -5.78 0.25 -3.84
CA ASP A 137 -7.24 0.15 -3.75
C ASP A 137 -7.68 -1.32 -3.58
N PRO A 138 -8.90 -1.56 -3.07
CA PRO A 138 -9.45 -2.91 -2.90
C PRO A 138 -9.51 -3.75 -4.18
N PHE A 139 -9.59 -3.10 -5.35
CA PHE A 139 -9.66 -3.78 -6.66
C PHE A 139 -8.27 -3.97 -7.30
N GLY A 140 -7.20 -3.42 -6.70
CA GLY A 140 -5.82 -3.50 -7.18
C GLY A 140 -5.57 -2.77 -8.51
N LEU A 141 -6.40 -1.78 -8.85
CA LEU A 141 -6.29 -0.97 -10.06
C LEU A 141 -5.16 0.07 -9.97
N PHE A 142 -5.02 0.71 -8.82
CA PHE A 142 -4.12 1.81 -8.54
C PHE A 142 -3.32 1.54 -7.27
N HIS A 143 -2.07 1.97 -7.28
CA HIS A 143 -1.19 1.89 -6.13
C HIS A 143 -0.62 3.28 -5.92
N ALA A 144 -0.57 3.71 -4.68
CA ALA A 144 0.10 4.93 -4.31
C ALA A 144 1.16 4.62 -3.26
N SER A 145 2.35 5.16 -3.49
CA SER A 145 3.48 5.04 -2.59
C SER A 145 3.80 6.39 -1.98
N ARG A 146 4.09 6.41 -0.68
CA ARG A 146 4.61 7.57 0.03
C ARG A 146 5.93 7.21 0.69
N ARG A 147 6.91 8.10 0.60
CA ARG A 147 8.19 8.02 1.29
C ARG A 147 8.19 8.93 2.51
#